data_AF-A0A7Z9UDP4-F1
#
_entry.id   AF-A0A7Z9UDP4-F1
#
_cell.length_a   1.000
_cell.length_b   1.000
_cell.length_c   1.000
_cell.angle_alpha   90.00
_cell.angle_beta   90.00
_cell.angle_gamma   90.00
#
_symmetry.space_group_name_H-M   'P 1'
#
loop_
_entity.id
_entity.type
_entity.pdbx_description
1 polymer ?
#
loop_
_entity_poly.entity_id
_entity_poly.type
_entity_poly.pdbx_seq_one_letter_code
_entity_poly.pdbx_strand_id
1 'polypeptide(L)'
;MSFRLPIFLFILVSFLQPALAEDSSFQRFVKTEEQILSHEQQLSKMASALEEWLSGRSKRSVLLETLKQVESATSRPPSLPAMTQKAVESSERDMLRLVREFATSKDPDGDGQRRLFSGMSQTTEKRTLALLSWRTATVKELLSRKLPADRASQLIWEAAWYPIWAEEAKYTRRLQAGLLEEVTRDQTDILKGLLALRVRAQAIPCPPRLTELQKMSLERLTLLARTAEQLLRLEKRQSRGALTRVRRLSRKLSDLTEQFQSRRLELLP
;
A
#
# COMPACT_ATOMS: atom_id res chain seq x y z
N MET A 1 -15.96 9.30 19.80
CA MET A 1 -15.11 10.09 18.87
C MET A 1 -14.66 9.21 17.71
N SER A 2 -15.19 9.44 16.50
CA SER A 2 -15.00 8.63 15.28
C SER A 2 -13.90 9.20 14.33
N PHE A 3 -12.86 9.80 14.91
CA PHE A 3 -12.01 10.76 14.19
C PHE A 3 -10.94 10.13 13.28
N ARG A 4 -10.64 8.82 13.40
CA ARG A 4 -9.40 8.24 12.85
C ARG A 4 -9.53 7.16 11.77
N LEU A 5 -10.70 6.51 11.61
CA LEU A 5 -10.90 5.38 10.69
C LEU A 5 -10.51 5.60 9.22
N PRO A 6 -10.96 6.68 8.55
CA PRO A 6 -10.93 6.70 7.09
C PRO A 6 -9.53 6.89 6.49
N ILE A 7 -8.56 7.30 7.33
CA ILE A 7 -7.18 7.54 6.92
C ILE A 7 -6.36 6.24 6.99
N PHE A 8 -6.83 5.24 7.76
CA PHE A 8 -6.12 3.98 7.99
C PHE A 8 -6.37 2.88 6.96
N LEU A 9 -7.49 2.93 6.25
CA LEU A 9 -7.80 1.98 5.16
C LEU A 9 -6.90 2.09 3.94
N PHE A 10 -6.16 3.20 3.83
CA PHE A 10 -5.22 3.49 2.75
C PHE A 10 -4.15 2.41 2.51
N ILE A 11 -3.88 1.56 3.49
CA ILE A 11 -2.61 0.81 3.59
C ILE A 11 -2.71 -0.63 3.03
N LEU A 12 -3.89 -1.25 3.03
CA LEU A 12 -3.99 -2.71 2.93
C LEU A 12 -4.11 -3.27 1.51
N VAL A 13 -4.32 -2.42 0.50
CA VAL A 13 -4.54 -2.82 -0.89
C VAL A 13 -3.28 -2.59 -1.72
N SER A 14 -2.57 -3.67 -2.06
CA SER A 14 -1.46 -3.63 -3.01
C SER A 14 -1.46 -4.92 -3.85
N PHE A 15 -0.40 -5.28 -4.54
CA PHE A 15 -0.32 -5.78 -5.92
C PHE A 15 -0.31 -7.28 -6.38
N LEU A 16 -0.77 -7.48 -7.65
CA LEU A 16 -0.46 -8.53 -8.72
C LEU A 16 -1.17 -9.90 -9.03
N GLN A 17 -1.80 -10.05 -10.21
CA GLN A 17 -2.00 -11.32 -10.94
C GLN A 17 -1.62 -11.23 -12.42
N PRO A 18 -0.88 -12.21 -12.95
CA PRO A 18 -0.87 -12.46 -14.41
C PRO A 18 -1.38 -13.84 -14.91
N ALA A 19 -1.24 -14.03 -16.24
CA ALA A 19 -1.32 -15.27 -17.02
C ALA A 19 -0.28 -15.17 -18.18
N LEU A 20 0.12 -16.33 -18.73
CA LEU A 20 1.44 -16.70 -19.31
C LEU A 20 1.86 -16.19 -20.72
N ALA A 21 3.18 -15.97 -20.93
CA ALA A 21 4.01 -16.57 -22.02
C ALA A 21 5.56 -16.34 -21.90
N GLU A 22 6.29 -17.45 -22.13
CA GLU A 22 7.74 -17.81 -22.29
C GLU A 22 8.91 -16.87 -21.90
N ASP A 23 9.41 -17.06 -20.67
CA ASP A 23 10.81 -17.34 -20.26
C ASP A 23 10.70 -17.92 -18.84
N SER A 24 11.38 -19.02 -18.50
CA SER A 24 11.14 -19.77 -17.25
C SER A 24 11.34 -18.94 -15.97
N SER A 25 12.21 -17.93 -16.00
CA SER A 25 12.40 -16.98 -14.89
C SER A 25 11.34 -15.87 -14.87
N PHE A 26 10.95 -15.36 -16.04
CA PHE A 26 9.95 -14.31 -16.16
C PHE A 26 8.57 -14.84 -15.74
N GLN A 27 8.22 -16.06 -16.15
CA GLN A 27 6.99 -16.74 -15.72
C GLN A 27 6.96 -16.98 -14.21
N ARG A 28 8.09 -17.33 -13.58
CA ARG A 28 8.17 -17.44 -12.13
C ARG A 28 7.97 -16.09 -11.44
N PHE A 29 8.58 -15.02 -11.95
CA PHE A 29 8.38 -13.67 -11.45
C PHE A 29 6.89 -13.27 -11.51
N VAL A 30 6.29 -13.44 -12.69
CA VAL A 30 4.86 -13.27 -13.00
C VAL A 30 3.98 -14.05 -12.01
N LYS A 31 4.23 -15.36 -11.83
CA LYS A 31 3.50 -16.21 -10.87
C LYS A 31 3.68 -15.79 -9.41
N THR A 32 4.87 -15.34 -9.01
CA THR A 32 5.11 -14.86 -7.64
C THR A 32 4.39 -13.54 -7.39
N GLU A 33 4.43 -12.63 -8.36
CA GLU A 33 3.61 -11.42 -8.36
C GLU A 33 2.12 -11.84 -8.18
N GLU A 34 1.60 -12.80 -8.95
CA GLU A 34 0.28 -13.47 -8.81
C GLU A 34 -0.17 -13.81 -7.39
N GLN A 35 0.74 -14.40 -6.63
CA GLN A 35 0.49 -14.82 -5.27
C GLN A 35 0.45 -13.62 -4.32
N ILE A 36 1.30 -12.61 -4.57
CA ILE A 36 1.38 -11.39 -3.76
C ILE A 36 0.04 -10.63 -3.78
N LEU A 37 -0.67 -10.56 -4.93
CA LEU A 37 -1.99 -9.88 -4.96
C LEU A 37 -3.05 -10.66 -4.29
N SER A 38 -3.02 -11.98 -4.47
CA SER A 38 -3.99 -12.81 -3.80
C SER A 38 -3.92 -12.48 -2.31
N HIS A 39 -2.71 -12.37 -1.75
CA HIS A 39 -2.53 -11.95 -0.37
C HIS A 39 -3.04 -10.53 -0.12
N GLU A 40 -2.70 -9.55 -0.95
CA GLU A 40 -3.16 -8.17 -0.72
C GLU A 40 -4.67 -7.98 -0.88
N GLN A 41 -5.33 -8.71 -1.77
CA GLN A 41 -6.79 -8.74 -1.86
C GLN A 41 -7.41 -9.28 -0.57
N GLN A 42 -6.80 -10.30 0.05
CA GLN A 42 -7.25 -10.82 1.34
C GLN A 42 -7.00 -9.81 2.48
N LEU A 43 -5.83 -9.18 2.50
CA LEU A 43 -5.52 -8.10 3.44
C LEU A 43 -6.46 -6.89 3.27
N SER A 44 -6.85 -6.59 2.03
CA SER A 44 -7.85 -5.55 1.70
C SER A 44 -9.22 -5.90 2.25
N LYS A 45 -9.67 -7.16 2.09
CA LYS A 45 -10.92 -7.64 2.69
C LYS A 45 -10.91 -7.49 4.21
N MET A 46 -9.80 -7.82 4.86
CA MET A 46 -9.62 -7.58 6.29
C MET A 46 -9.73 -6.09 6.63
N ALA A 47 -9.09 -5.21 5.83
CA ALA A 47 -9.17 -3.76 6.00
C ALA A 47 -10.61 -3.26 5.98
N SER A 48 -11.35 -3.65 4.94
CA SER A 48 -12.75 -3.26 4.74
C SER A 48 -13.63 -3.77 5.87
N ALA A 49 -13.47 -5.03 6.28
CA ALA A 49 -14.20 -5.60 7.42
C ALA A 49 -13.90 -4.86 8.73
N LEU A 50 -12.64 -4.47 8.94
CA LEU A 50 -12.22 -3.67 10.10
C LEU A 50 -12.86 -2.29 10.07
N GLU A 51 -12.92 -1.62 8.93
CA GLU A 51 -13.62 -0.34 8.77
C GLU A 51 -15.11 -0.47 9.05
N GLU A 52 -15.77 -1.46 8.46
CA GLU A 52 -17.20 -1.69 8.64
C GLU A 52 -17.53 -1.91 10.12
N TRP A 53 -16.71 -2.71 10.83
CA TRP A 53 -16.91 -2.95 12.25
C TRP A 53 -16.71 -1.67 13.06
N LEU A 54 -15.60 -0.99 12.85
CA LEU A 54 -15.27 0.24 13.57
C LEU A 54 -16.24 1.40 13.27
N SER A 55 -16.92 1.38 12.13
CA SER A 55 -17.96 2.35 11.74
C SER A 55 -19.37 1.94 12.22
N GLY A 56 -19.50 0.79 12.89
CA GLY A 56 -20.77 0.26 13.37
C GLY A 56 -21.66 -0.32 12.27
N ARG A 57 -21.13 -0.49 11.05
CA ARG A 57 -21.85 -1.07 9.90
C ARG A 57 -21.83 -2.59 9.88
N SER A 58 -20.89 -3.23 10.59
CA SER A 58 -20.84 -4.68 10.73
C SER A 58 -20.60 -5.12 12.19
N LYS A 59 -20.92 -6.39 12.47
CA LYS A 59 -20.70 -6.99 13.79
C LYS A 59 -19.25 -7.46 13.93
N ARG A 60 -18.74 -7.40 15.17
CA ARG A 60 -17.41 -7.95 15.54
C ARG A 60 -17.21 -9.40 15.09
N SER A 61 -18.25 -10.22 15.11
CA SER A 61 -18.21 -11.61 14.63
C SER A 61 -17.85 -11.72 13.15
N VAL A 62 -18.32 -10.80 12.31
CA VAL A 62 -18.02 -10.76 10.86
C VAL A 62 -16.54 -10.45 10.63
N LEU A 63 -15.96 -9.52 11.38
CA LEU A 63 -14.52 -9.25 11.33
C LEU A 63 -13.70 -10.48 11.75
N LEU A 64 -14.07 -11.14 12.86
CA LEU A 64 -13.36 -12.33 13.34
C LEU A 64 -13.43 -13.50 12.35
N GLU A 65 -14.56 -13.67 11.67
CA GLU A 65 -14.70 -14.66 10.59
C GLU A 65 -13.84 -14.29 9.38
N THR A 66 -13.88 -13.03 8.95
CA THR A 66 -13.02 -12.53 7.86
C THR A 66 -11.55 -12.75 8.17
N LEU A 67 -11.10 -12.47 9.40
CA LEU A 67 -9.72 -12.73 9.83
C LEU A 67 -9.33 -14.20 9.70
N LYS A 68 -10.20 -15.14 10.07
CA LYS A 68 -9.94 -16.58 9.90
C LYS A 68 -9.80 -16.97 8.43
N GLN A 69 -10.65 -16.42 7.57
CA GLN A 69 -10.58 -16.65 6.12
C GLN A 69 -9.27 -16.10 5.53
N VAL A 70 -8.88 -14.89 5.91
CA VAL A 70 -7.66 -14.22 5.45
C VAL A 70 -6.40 -14.96 5.96
N GLU A 71 -6.38 -15.41 7.21
CA GLU A 71 -5.29 -16.23 7.76
C GLU A 71 -5.12 -17.54 7.00
N SER A 72 -6.22 -18.22 6.69
CA SER A 72 -6.17 -19.44 5.88
C SER A 72 -5.62 -19.17 4.49
N ALA A 73 -6.08 -18.10 3.83
CA ALA A 73 -5.65 -17.73 2.49
C ALA A 73 -4.18 -17.29 2.42
N THR A 74 -3.69 -16.58 3.45
CA THR A 74 -2.30 -16.08 3.52
C THR A 74 -1.32 -17.09 4.12
N SER A 75 -1.81 -18.26 4.59
CA SER A 75 -0.96 -19.32 5.16
C SER A 75 0.00 -19.96 4.15
N ARG A 76 -0.30 -19.86 2.85
CA ARG A 76 0.55 -20.34 1.77
C ARG A 76 1.39 -19.17 1.25
N PRO A 77 2.65 -19.04 1.66
CA PRO A 77 3.44 -17.88 1.30
C PRO A 77 3.72 -17.80 -0.20
N PRO A 78 3.87 -16.58 -0.74
CA PRO A 78 4.31 -16.41 -2.13
C PRO A 78 5.72 -16.99 -2.32
N SER A 79 5.98 -17.43 -3.55
CA SER A 79 7.21 -18.12 -3.96
C SER A 79 8.38 -17.12 -4.06
N LEU A 80 8.80 -16.58 -2.92
CA LEU A 80 9.82 -15.56 -2.75
C LEU A 80 11.15 -16.17 -2.28
N PRO A 81 12.29 -15.48 -2.47
CA PRO A 81 13.53 -15.86 -1.81
C PRO A 81 13.37 -15.88 -0.28
N ALA A 82 14.02 -16.83 0.40
CA ALA A 82 13.79 -17.13 1.81
C ALA A 82 13.80 -15.90 2.75
N MET A 83 14.75 -14.98 2.56
CA MET A 83 14.84 -13.75 3.37
C MET A 83 13.64 -12.80 3.14
N THR A 84 13.25 -12.59 1.88
CA THR A 84 12.08 -11.76 1.53
C THR A 84 10.79 -12.43 2.00
N GLN A 85 10.67 -13.74 1.78
CA GLN A 85 9.52 -14.53 2.19
C GLN A 85 9.28 -14.42 3.70
N LYS A 86 10.32 -14.64 4.50
CA LYS A 86 10.25 -14.50 5.97
C LYS A 86 9.81 -13.10 6.41
N ALA A 87 10.32 -12.05 5.75
CA ALA A 87 9.96 -10.67 6.07
C ALA A 87 8.49 -10.35 5.73
N VAL A 88 8.00 -10.84 4.58
CA VAL A 88 6.60 -10.69 4.14
C VAL A 88 5.68 -11.46 5.08
N GLU A 89 5.95 -12.74 5.32
CA GLU A 89 5.15 -13.59 6.22
C GLU A 89 5.08 -13.02 7.64
N SER A 90 6.21 -12.58 8.18
CA SER A 90 6.23 -11.97 9.52
C SER A 90 5.37 -10.71 9.56
N SER A 91 5.44 -9.88 8.52
CA SER A 91 4.65 -8.64 8.46
C SER A 91 3.15 -8.92 8.32
N GLU A 92 2.76 -9.88 7.49
CA GLU A 92 1.35 -10.29 7.31
C GLU A 92 0.79 -10.92 8.60
N ARG A 93 1.57 -11.80 9.23
CA ARG A 93 1.20 -12.39 10.53
C ARG A 93 1.05 -11.34 11.62
N ASP A 94 1.97 -10.37 11.66
CA ASP A 94 1.90 -9.27 12.62
C ASP A 94 0.66 -8.39 12.39
N MET A 95 0.30 -8.08 11.13
CA MET A 95 -0.94 -7.36 10.81
C MET A 95 -2.18 -8.11 11.32
N LEU A 96 -2.28 -9.40 11.00
CA LEU A 96 -3.42 -10.23 11.39
C LEU A 96 -3.52 -10.37 12.91
N ARG A 97 -2.38 -10.54 13.59
CA ARG A 97 -2.30 -10.56 15.05
C ARG A 97 -2.79 -9.24 15.65
N LEU A 98 -2.31 -8.10 15.17
CA LEU A 98 -2.72 -6.78 15.68
C LEU A 98 -4.23 -6.57 15.56
N VAL A 99 -4.82 -6.89 14.41
CA VAL A 99 -6.27 -6.76 14.20
C VAL A 99 -7.02 -7.73 15.11
N ARG A 100 -6.55 -8.97 15.25
CA ARG A 100 -7.15 -9.96 16.15
C ARG A 100 -7.12 -9.51 17.61
N GLU A 101 -5.97 -9.11 18.13
CA GLU A 101 -5.80 -8.64 19.52
C GLU A 101 -6.70 -7.44 19.80
N PHE A 102 -6.76 -6.49 18.87
CA PHE A 102 -7.65 -5.34 18.99
C PHE A 102 -9.13 -5.77 18.95
N ALA A 103 -9.49 -6.68 18.03
CA ALA A 103 -10.83 -7.24 17.94
C ALA A 103 -11.17 -8.22 19.06
N THR A 104 -10.23 -8.64 19.92
CA THR A 104 -10.52 -9.45 21.12
C THR A 104 -10.54 -8.64 22.41
N SER A 105 -10.01 -7.42 22.42
CA SER A 105 -10.02 -6.51 23.57
C SER A 105 -11.44 -6.28 24.14
N LYS A 106 -11.50 -6.06 25.47
CA LYS A 106 -12.73 -5.74 26.20
C LYS A 106 -13.23 -4.32 25.90
N ASP A 107 -12.32 -3.37 25.66
CA ASP A 107 -12.63 -1.99 25.30
C ASP A 107 -11.73 -1.51 24.14
N PRO A 108 -12.25 -1.40 22.90
CA PRO A 108 -11.54 -0.81 21.78
C PRO A 108 -11.59 0.72 21.86
N ASP A 109 -10.92 1.28 22.87
CA ASP A 109 -10.85 2.71 23.12
C ASP A 109 -10.00 3.45 22.05
N GLY A 110 -9.91 4.78 22.18
CA GLY A 110 -9.15 5.61 21.26
C GLY A 110 -7.65 5.27 21.23
N ASP A 111 -7.10 4.75 22.32
CA ASP A 111 -5.70 4.36 22.43
C ASP A 111 -5.41 3.01 21.78
N GLY A 112 -6.31 2.05 21.94
CA GLY A 112 -6.29 0.78 21.24
C GLY A 112 -6.32 0.98 19.72
N GLN A 113 -7.20 1.88 19.24
CA GLN A 113 -7.24 2.23 17.82
C GLN A 113 -5.92 2.87 17.36
N ARG A 114 -5.35 3.80 18.13
CA ARG A 114 -4.05 4.41 17.80
C ARG A 114 -2.94 3.36 17.66
N ARG A 115 -2.84 2.44 18.63
CA ARG A 115 -1.82 1.38 18.64
C ARG A 115 -1.98 0.41 17.48
N LEU A 116 -3.22 -0.05 17.22
CA LEU A 116 -3.52 -0.89 16.07
C LEU A 116 -3.05 -0.24 14.77
N PHE A 117 -3.47 0.99 14.57
CA PHE A 117 -3.21 1.76 13.35
C PHE A 117 -1.73 2.09 13.15
N SER A 118 -1.00 2.43 14.21
CA SER A 118 0.45 2.63 14.17
C SER A 118 1.18 1.33 13.82
N GLY A 119 0.79 0.23 14.47
CA GLY A 119 1.33 -1.10 14.21
C GLY A 119 1.11 -1.53 12.75
N MET A 120 -0.13 -1.42 12.25
CA MET A 120 -0.46 -1.76 10.86
C MET A 120 0.34 -0.92 9.85
N SER A 121 0.49 0.38 10.10
CA SER A 121 1.29 1.27 9.24
C SER A 121 2.75 0.82 9.16
N GLN A 122 3.35 0.51 10.31
CA GLN A 122 4.73 0.03 10.36
C GLN A 122 4.91 -1.33 9.68
N THR A 123 4.00 -2.29 9.91
CA THR A 123 4.07 -3.61 9.29
C THR A 123 3.91 -3.51 7.77
N THR A 124 3.07 -2.60 7.28
CA THR A 124 2.89 -2.48 5.84
C THR A 124 4.07 -1.83 5.16
N GLU A 125 4.64 -0.77 5.74
CA GLU A 125 5.88 -0.20 5.20
C GLU A 125 6.98 -1.27 5.11
N LYS A 126 7.18 -2.06 6.17
CA LYS A 126 8.16 -3.16 6.18
C LYS A 126 7.90 -4.16 5.04
N ARG A 127 6.66 -4.62 4.89
CA ARG A 127 6.25 -5.54 3.82
C ARG A 127 6.52 -4.94 2.43
N THR A 128 6.07 -3.70 2.21
CA THR A 128 6.25 -2.98 0.93
C THR A 128 7.72 -2.82 0.57
N LEU A 129 8.57 -2.43 1.52
CA LEU A 129 10.01 -2.27 1.28
C LEU A 129 10.70 -3.61 0.97
N ALA A 130 10.31 -4.70 1.65
CA ALA A 130 10.83 -6.03 1.34
C ALA A 130 10.47 -6.46 -0.09
N LEU A 131 9.20 -6.27 -0.49
CA LEU A 131 8.73 -6.58 -1.84
C LEU A 131 9.41 -5.72 -2.91
N LEU A 132 9.55 -4.41 -2.68
CA LEU A 132 10.24 -3.51 -3.62
C LEU A 132 11.72 -3.87 -3.77
N SER A 133 12.39 -4.26 -2.68
CA SER A 133 13.77 -4.74 -2.73
C SER A 133 13.90 -6.00 -3.59
N TRP A 134 12.99 -6.97 -3.41
CA TRP A 134 12.97 -8.18 -4.22
C TRP A 134 12.65 -7.88 -5.69
N ARG A 135 11.65 -7.04 -5.99
CA ARG A 135 11.33 -6.61 -7.35
C ARG A 135 12.53 -5.94 -8.02
N THR A 136 13.21 -5.03 -7.32
CA THR A 136 14.41 -4.35 -7.84
C THR A 136 15.50 -5.35 -8.22
N ALA A 137 15.80 -6.31 -7.34
CA ALA A 137 16.81 -7.34 -7.61
C ALA A 137 16.40 -8.25 -8.79
N THR A 138 15.14 -8.69 -8.80
CA THR A 138 14.62 -9.60 -9.83
C THR A 138 14.54 -8.93 -11.19
N VAL A 139 14.06 -7.69 -11.27
CA VAL A 139 14.00 -6.94 -12.52
C VAL A 139 15.39 -6.64 -13.07
N LYS A 140 16.37 -6.31 -12.20
CA LYS A 140 17.77 -6.16 -12.63
C LYS A 140 18.32 -7.43 -13.27
N GLU A 141 18.01 -8.59 -12.68
CA GLU A 141 18.39 -9.89 -13.26
C GLU A 141 17.67 -10.14 -14.59
N LEU A 142 16.36 -9.92 -14.66
CA LEU A 142 15.57 -10.12 -15.88
C LEU A 142 16.04 -9.22 -17.03
N LEU A 143 16.35 -7.95 -16.76
CA LEU A 143 16.87 -7.00 -17.75
C LEU A 143 18.26 -7.35 -18.28
N SER A 144 19.03 -8.19 -17.58
CA SER A 144 20.31 -8.70 -18.08
C SER A 144 20.15 -9.78 -19.17
N ARG A 145 18.92 -10.28 -19.36
CA ARG A 145 18.57 -11.31 -20.35
C ARG A 145 18.08 -10.66 -21.65
N LYS A 146 18.08 -11.45 -22.74
CA LYS A 146 17.49 -11.02 -24.02
C LYS A 146 15.96 -11.06 -23.94
N LEU A 147 15.36 -9.96 -23.50
CA LEU A 147 13.91 -9.77 -23.48
C LEU A 147 13.43 -9.04 -24.74
N PRO A 148 12.18 -9.27 -25.19
CA PRO A 148 11.53 -8.43 -26.19
C PRO A 148 11.57 -6.95 -25.79
N ALA A 149 11.78 -6.05 -26.77
CA ALA A 149 11.98 -4.62 -26.53
C ALA A 149 10.85 -3.97 -25.70
N ASP A 150 9.61 -4.37 -25.96
CA ASP A 150 8.46 -3.89 -25.20
C ASP A 150 8.54 -4.28 -23.73
N ARG A 151 8.80 -5.56 -23.44
CA ARG A 151 8.93 -6.09 -22.07
C ARG A 151 10.10 -5.44 -21.33
N ALA A 152 11.24 -5.30 -22.00
CA ALA A 152 12.39 -4.57 -21.45
C ALA A 152 12.00 -3.11 -21.11
N SER A 153 11.31 -2.42 -22.01
CA SER A 153 10.87 -1.03 -21.78
C SER A 153 9.94 -0.87 -20.58
N GLN A 154 9.05 -1.85 -20.34
CA GLN A 154 8.18 -1.84 -19.16
C GLN A 154 8.94 -2.13 -17.87
N LEU A 155 9.82 -3.13 -17.87
CA LEU A 155 10.65 -3.43 -16.71
C LEU A 155 11.60 -2.28 -16.36
N ILE A 156 12.15 -1.59 -17.36
CA ILE A 156 12.95 -0.37 -17.16
C ILE A 156 12.10 0.73 -16.50
N TRP A 157 10.88 0.94 -16.99
CA TRP A 157 9.95 1.91 -16.41
C TRP A 157 9.61 1.57 -14.95
N GLU A 158 9.26 0.31 -14.66
CA GLU A 158 8.97 -0.12 -13.29
C GLU A 158 10.18 0.01 -12.36
N ALA A 159 11.37 -0.38 -12.83
CA ALA A 159 12.61 -0.25 -12.08
C ALA A 159 12.92 1.22 -11.72
N ALA A 160 12.60 2.16 -12.59
CA ALA A 160 12.72 3.59 -12.31
C ALA A 160 11.73 4.08 -11.23
N TRP A 161 10.57 3.44 -11.13
CA TRP A 161 9.54 3.76 -10.14
C TRP A 161 9.77 3.11 -8.77
N TYR A 162 10.45 1.96 -8.66
CA TYR A 162 10.65 1.30 -7.35
C TYR A 162 11.29 2.19 -6.27
N PRO A 163 12.33 3.01 -6.56
CA PRO A 163 12.86 3.96 -5.57
C PRO A 163 11.85 5.04 -5.17
N ILE A 164 11.02 5.51 -6.12
CA ILE A 164 9.96 6.48 -5.85
C ILE A 164 8.91 5.88 -4.92
N TRP A 165 8.43 4.66 -5.19
CA TRP A 165 7.46 3.97 -4.33
C TRP A 165 8.02 3.63 -2.95
N ALA A 166 9.33 3.31 -2.86
CA ALA A 166 9.98 3.05 -1.58
C ALA A 166 10.05 4.31 -0.70
N GLU A 167 10.38 5.46 -1.29
CA GLU A 167 10.34 6.74 -0.57
C GLU A 167 8.90 7.17 -0.25
N GLU A 168 7.95 6.97 -1.18
CA GLU A 168 6.53 7.22 -0.96
C GLU A 168 6.02 6.45 0.26
N ALA A 169 6.32 5.15 0.38
CA ALA A 169 5.91 4.32 1.52
C ALA A 169 6.41 4.88 2.86
N LYS A 170 7.64 5.41 2.89
CA LYS A 170 8.20 6.07 4.09
C LYS A 170 7.45 7.36 4.41
N TYR A 171 7.17 8.20 3.43
CA TYR A 171 6.41 9.43 3.65
C TYR A 171 4.97 9.16 4.07
N THR A 172 4.33 8.15 3.49
CA THR A 172 3.02 7.65 3.92
C THR A 172 3.03 7.25 5.39
N ARG A 173 3.99 6.42 5.83
CA ARG A 173 4.10 6.03 7.23
C ARG A 173 4.30 7.24 8.13
N ARG A 174 5.20 8.14 7.77
CA ARG A 174 5.44 9.38 8.53
C ARG A 174 4.19 10.23 8.65
N LEU A 175 3.42 10.33 7.57
CA LEU A 175 2.16 11.06 7.54
C LEU A 175 1.14 10.42 8.50
N GLN A 176 1.06 9.09 8.50
CA GLN A 176 0.17 8.33 9.37
C GLN A 176 0.57 8.41 10.85
N ALA A 177 1.87 8.38 11.15
CA ALA A 177 2.36 8.58 12.51
C ALA A 177 1.97 9.98 13.03
N GLY A 178 2.18 11.03 12.23
CA GLY A 178 1.77 12.39 12.59
C GLY A 178 0.26 12.52 12.86
N LEU A 179 -0.57 11.75 12.16
CA LEU A 179 -2.01 11.71 12.38
C LEU A 179 -2.45 11.02 13.67
N LEU A 180 -1.67 10.02 14.10
CA LEU A 180 -1.99 9.21 15.28
C LEU A 180 -1.47 9.81 16.57
N GLU A 181 -0.25 10.34 16.52
CA GLU A 181 0.49 10.72 17.71
C GLU A 181 0.07 12.11 18.22
N GLU A 182 -0.71 12.90 17.47
CA GLU A 182 -0.99 14.32 17.77
C GLU A 182 0.30 15.16 17.97
N VAL A 183 1.45 14.61 17.59
CA VAL A 183 2.75 15.25 17.72
C VAL A 183 2.99 16.14 16.51
N THR A 184 3.36 17.38 16.80
CA THR A 184 3.90 18.45 15.95
C THR A 184 5.20 18.04 15.23
N ARG A 185 5.22 16.91 14.54
CA ARG A 185 6.31 16.61 13.60
C ARG A 185 6.09 17.36 12.30
N ASP A 186 7.18 17.79 11.69
CA ASP A 186 7.18 18.72 10.57
C ASP A 186 6.50 18.12 9.33
N GLN A 187 5.17 18.19 9.29
CA GLN A 187 4.36 17.81 8.13
C GLN A 187 4.75 18.63 6.89
N THR A 188 5.42 19.77 7.08
CA THR A 188 6.02 20.58 6.01
C THR A 188 7.10 19.79 5.27
N ASP A 189 7.96 19.06 5.99
CA ASP A 189 9.01 18.23 5.38
C ASP A 189 8.42 17.03 4.65
N ILE A 190 7.32 16.46 5.17
CA ILE A 190 6.58 15.40 4.48
C ILE A 190 5.98 15.94 3.18
N LEU A 191 5.34 17.10 3.21
CA LEU A 191 4.76 17.73 2.03
C LEU A 191 5.85 18.08 0.99
N LYS A 192 6.95 18.72 1.41
CA LYS A 192 8.09 19.03 0.54
C LYS A 192 8.67 17.77 -0.09
N GLY A 193 8.83 16.70 0.71
CA GLY A 193 9.30 15.40 0.23
C GLY A 193 8.38 14.78 -0.82
N LEU A 194 7.07 14.76 -0.58
CA LEU A 194 6.08 14.26 -1.55
C LEU A 194 6.05 15.09 -2.85
N LEU A 195 6.18 16.41 -2.75
CA LEU A 195 6.28 17.29 -3.93
C LEU A 195 7.57 17.04 -4.72
N ALA A 196 8.70 16.90 -4.04
CA ALA A 196 9.98 16.56 -4.68
C ALA A 196 9.93 15.18 -5.35
N LEU A 197 9.33 14.18 -4.69
CA LEU A 197 9.09 12.87 -5.29
C LEU A 197 8.25 12.95 -6.55
N ARG A 198 7.17 13.75 -6.54
CA ARG A 198 6.34 13.96 -7.72
C ARG A 198 7.13 14.54 -8.88
N VAL A 199 7.98 15.54 -8.63
CA VAL A 199 8.85 16.13 -9.66
C VAL A 199 9.82 15.09 -10.23
N ARG A 200 10.48 14.30 -9.36
CA ARG A 200 11.36 13.20 -9.79
C ARG A 200 10.60 12.16 -10.62
N ALA A 201 9.39 11.79 -10.21
CA ALA A 201 8.55 10.82 -10.88
C ALA A 201 8.06 11.30 -12.26
N GLN A 202 7.81 12.61 -12.41
CA GLN A 202 7.44 13.22 -13.69
C GLN A 202 8.57 13.14 -14.73
N ALA A 203 9.83 13.13 -14.27
CA ALA A 203 10.99 13.01 -15.15
C ALA A 203 11.25 11.57 -15.62
N ILE A 204 10.54 10.56 -15.09
CA ILE A 204 10.67 9.17 -15.54
C ILE A 204 10.11 9.04 -16.96
N PRO A 205 10.92 8.63 -17.95
CA PRO A 205 10.45 8.42 -19.32
C PRO A 205 9.36 7.34 -19.35
N CYS A 206 8.22 7.66 -19.96
CA CYS A 206 7.07 6.76 -20.00
C CYS A 206 6.84 6.22 -21.42
N PRO A 207 6.91 4.89 -21.63
CA PRO A 207 6.46 4.27 -22.87
C PRO A 207 4.96 4.57 -23.11
N PRO A 208 4.51 4.75 -24.38
CA PRO A 208 3.12 5.10 -24.69
C PRO A 208 2.09 4.15 -24.07
N ARG A 209 2.36 2.85 -24.08
CA ARG A 209 1.50 1.81 -23.49
C ARG A 209 1.33 1.90 -21.97
N LEU A 210 2.24 2.59 -21.27
CA LEU A 210 2.21 2.76 -19.81
C LEU A 210 1.71 4.14 -19.39
N THR A 211 1.26 4.97 -20.34
CA THR A 211 0.83 6.36 -20.06
C THR A 211 -0.26 6.43 -18.98
N GLU A 212 -1.17 5.46 -18.97
CA GLU A 212 -2.22 5.40 -17.97
C GLU A 212 -1.67 5.08 -16.57
N LEU A 213 -0.79 4.07 -16.46
CA LEU A 213 -0.09 3.74 -15.22
C LEU A 213 0.74 4.91 -14.68
N GLN A 214 1.44 5.62 -15.57
CA GLN A 214 2.18 6.85 -15.23
C GLN A 214 1.24 7.92 -14.67
N LYS A 215 0.10 8.17 -15.33
CA LYS A 215 -0.90 9.15 -14.86
C LYS A 215 -1.44 8.77 -13.47
N MET A 216 -1.76 7.50 -13.25
CA MET A 216 -2.28 7.03 -11.97
C MET A 216 -1.25 7.12 -10.85
N SER A 217 0.00 6.74 -11.12
CA SER A 217 1.10 6.86 -10.14
C SER A 217 1.36 8.31 -9.75
N LEU A 218 1.34 9.22 -10.72
CA LEU A 218 1.48 10.66 -10.48
C LEU A 218 0.27 11.25 -9.75
N GLU A 219 -0.95 10.82 -10.05
CA GLU A 219 -2.15 11.25 -9.32
C GLU A 219 -2.10 10.76 -7.87
N ARG A 220 -1.60 9.55 -7.62
CA ARG A 220 -1.41 9.02 -6.26
C ARG A 220 -0.47 9.89 -5.43
N LEU A 221 0.70 10.24 -5.96
CA LEU A 221 1.62 11.20 -5.32
C LEU A 221 0.96 12.57 -5.08
N THR A 222 0.16 13.03 -6.05
CA THR A 222 -0.57 14.31 -5.95
C THR A 222 -1.61 14.28 -4.82
N LEU A 223 -2.37 13.19 -4.72
CA LEU A 223 -3.37 13.00 -3.67
C LEU A 223 -2.72 12.85 -2.29
N LEU A 224 -1.57 12.18 -2.18
CA LEU A 224 -0.78 12.13 -0.94
C LEU A 224 -0.29 13.51 -0.51
N ALA A 225 0.28 14.29 -1.43
CA ALA A 225 0.71 15.66 -1.15
C ALA A 225 -0.48 16.55 -0.71
N ARG A 226 -1.61 16.46 -1.40
CA ARG A 226 -2.85 17.17 -1.01
C ARG A 226 -3.35 16.73 0.37
N THR A 227 -3.23 15.45 0.69
CA THR A 227 -3.61 14.93 2.00
C THR A 227 -2.73 15.53 3.08
N ALA A 228 -1.41 15.51 2.90
CA ALA A 228 -0.47 16.17 3.81
C ALA A 228 -0.74 17.66 3.98
N GLU A 229 -1.05 18.37 2.89
CA GLU A 229 -1.41 19.78 2.94
C GLU A 229 -2.71 20.04 3.73
N GLN A 230 -3.76 19.22 3.55
CA GLN A 230 -4.99 19.38 4.33
C GLN A 230 -4.78 19.09 5.82
N LEU A 231 -3.84 18.20 6.16
CA LEU A 231 -3.47 17.92 7.55
C LEU A 231 -2.74 19.09 8.21
N LEU A 232 -1.80 19.71 7.50
CA LEU A 232 -1.16 20.96 7.92
C LEU A 232 -2.18 22.08 8.20
N ARG A 233 -3.25 22.13 7.40
CA ARG A 233 -4.33 23.11 7.58
C ARG A 233 -5.24 22.78 8.78
N LEU A 234 -5.42 21.50 9.10
CA LEU A 234 -6.16 21.08 10.29
C LEU A 234 -5.44 21.51 11.57
N GLU A 235 -4.13 21.31 11.63
CA GLU A 235 -3.29 21.76 12.77
C GLU A 235 -3.41 23.26 12.99
N LYS A 236 -3.39 24.06 11.92
CA LYS A 236 -3.38 25.52 12.01
C LYS A 236 -4.74 26.16 12.31
N ARG A 237 -5.87 25.51 11.96
CA ARG A 237 -7.19 26.19 11.94
C ARG A 237 -8.36 25.38 12.52
N GLN A 238 -8.15 24.15 13.01
CA GLN A 238 -9.19 23.25 13.56
C GLN A 238 -10.55 23.29 12.80
N SER A 239 -10.51 23.33 11.47
CA SER A 239 -11.74 23.47 10.67
C SER A 239 -12.39 22.11 10.39
N ARG A 240 -13.68 21.95 10.73
CA ARG A 240 -14.48 20.73 10.43
C ARG A 240 -14.44 20.35 8.93
N GLY A 241 -14.32 21.33 8.04
CA GLY A 241 -14.27 21.10 6.59
C GLY A 241 -13.01 20.38 6.10
N ALA A 242 -11.86 20.58 6.76
CA ALA A 242 -10.61 19.96 6.34
C ALA A 242 -10.58 18.45 6.67
N LEU A 243 -11.23 18.01 7.75
CA LEU A 243 -11.38 16.60 8.08
C LEU A 243 -12.19 15.86 7.01
N THR A 244 -13.32 16.42 6.57
CA THR A 244 -14.15 15.85 5.51
C THR A 244 -13.34 15.70 4.21
N ARG A 245 -12.47 16.66 3.88
CA ARG A 245 -11.60 16.59 2.71
C ARG A 245 -10.56 15.48 2.83
N VAL A 246 -9.91 15.34 3.99
CA VAL A 246 -8.94 14.27 4.24
C VAL A 246 -9.57 12.88 4.06
N ARG A 247 -10.80 12.69 4.58
CA ARG A 247 -11.56 11.45 4.38
C ARG A 247 -11.84 11.17 2.90
N ARG A 248 -12.27 12.19 2.16
CA ARG A 248 -12.52 12.07 0.71
C ARG A 248 -11.25 11.74 -0.07
N LEU A 249 -10.13 12.38 0.25
CA LEU A 249 -8.84 12.12 -0.38
C LEU A 249 -8.33 10.70 -0.09
N SER A 250 -8.52 10.22 1.14
CA SER A 250 -8.12 8.86 1.54
C SER A 250 -8.89 7.78 0.76
N ARG A 251 -10.21 7.97 0.54
CA ARG A 251 -11.01 7.08 -0.31
C ARG A 251 -10.53 7.07 -1.76
N LYS A 252 -10.36 8.26 -2.35
CA LYS A 252 -9.82 8.39 -3.72
C LYS A 252 -8.46 7.72 -3.89
N LEU A 253 -7.60 7.81 -2.88
CA LEU A 253 -6.32 7.13 -2.88
C LEU A 253 -6.47 5.61 -2.89
N SER A 254 -7.39 5.07 -2.08
CA SER A 254 -7.70 3.63 -2.09
C SER A 254 -8.18 3.17 -3.47
N ASP A 255 -9.20 3.84 -4.03
CA ASP A 255 -9.79 3.51 -5.33
C ASP A 255 -8.73 3.56 -6.44
N LEU A 256 -7.91 4.62 -6.45
CA LEU A 256 -6.84 4.78 -7.44
C LEU A 256 -5.78 3.69 -7.33
N THR A 257 -5.49 3.23 -6.11
CA THR A 257 -4.49 2.18 -5.87
C THR A 257 -5.00 0.85 -6.40
N GLU A 258 -6.26 0.52 -6.13
CA GLU A 258 -6.92 -0.68 -6.66
C GLU A 258 -7.01 -0.64 -8.19
N GLN A 259 -7.42 0.48 -8.78
CA GLN A 259 -7.43 0.62 -10.24
C GLN A 259 -6.01 0.48 -10.83
N PHE A 260 -5.00 1.08 -10.18
CA PHE A 260 -3.61 0.97 -10.63
C PHE A 260 -3.15 -0.48 -10.60
N GLN A 261 -3.62 -1.25 -9.60
CA GLN A 261 -3.41 -2.70 -9.58
C GLN A 261 -3.92 -3.33 -10.84
N SER A 262 -5.24 -3.30 -11.02
CA SER A 262 -5.93 -3.99 -12.10
C SER A 262 -5.33 -3.62 -13.46
N ARG A 263 -5.07 -2.32 -13.68
CA ARG A 263 -4.50 -1.85 -14.95
C ARG A 263 -3.05 -2.27 -15.16
N ARG A 264 -2.23 -2.33 -14.10
CA ARG A 264 -0.85 -2.82 -14.21
C ARG A 264 -0.85 -4.30 -14.63
N LEU A 265 -1.86 -5.08 -14.21
CA LEU A 265 -1.98 -6.50 -14.57
C LEU A 265 -2.32 -6.70 -16.03
N GLU A 266 -3.25 -5.91 -16.54
CA GLU A 266 -3.66 -5.95 -17.95
C GLU A 266 -2.47 -5.69 -18.90
N LEU A 267 -1.43 -5.01 -18.41
CA LEU A 267 -0.22 -4.66 -19.15
C LEU A 267 0.96 -5.61 -18.92
N LEU A 268 0.80 -6.66 -18.13
CA LEU A 268 1.81 -7.71 -17.91
C LEU A 268 1.77 -8.94 -18.87
N PRO A 269 0.94 -9.07 -19.94
CA PRO A 269 1.07 -10.16 -20.91
C PRO A 269 2.32 -10.04 -21.82
#